data_AF-A0A0U5JB51-F1
#
_entry.id   AF-A0A0U5JB51-F1
#
_cell.length_a   1.000
_cell.length_b   1.000
_cell.length_c   1.000
_cell.angle_alpha   90.00
_cell.angle_beta   90.00
_cell.angle_gamma   90.00
#
_symmetry.space_group_name_H-M   'P 1'
#
loop_
_entity.id
_entity.type
_entity.pdbx_description
1 polymer ?
#
loop_
_entity_poly.entity_id
_entity_poly.type
_entity_poly.pdbx_seq_one_letter_code
_entity_poly.pdbx_strand_id
1 'polypeptide(L)'
;MFRKRIAGLVLLWTLLVAGCVWFFHTPGLKDYHNYQRLMEYSDRSTKRPDKESKPFATQQQRYHVTKQVFFVKDNERLQWRLKSESSELRFGQQENAVELVEHFKDVSCSCQEKLVFCSDNGKIISDQQKLLMGQSCAPKQLLRCLNAKQAVYHYKTEQLVADDVQLARYMLPGHQWIDKIHSFSPVMTGKAKRIQLSFSQNDRSFKAQGLQAAFQDWSKAF
;
A
#
# COMPACT_ATOMS: atom_id res chain seq x y z
N MET A 1 -44.98 -14.39 32.90
CA MET A 1 -44.25 -13.10 32.95
C MET A 1 -42.82 -13.14 32.39
N PHE A 2 -42.09 -14.26 32.48
CA PHE A 2 -40.69 -14.36 32.04
C PHE A 2 -40.45 -14.08 30.54
N ARG A 3 -41.30 -14.60 29.64
CA ARG A 3 -41.15 -14.40 28.18
C ARG A 3 -41.22 -12.93 27.74
N LYS A 4 -42.08 -12.12 28.37
CA LYS A 4 -42.18 -10.68 28.05
C LYS A 4 -40.95 -9.90 28.53
N ARG A 5 -40.34 -10.30 29.65
CA ARG A 5 -39.09 -9.71 30.16
C ARG A 5 -37.89 -10.08 29.29
N ILE A 6 -37.82 -11.34 28.82
CA ILE A 6 -36.78 -11.79 27.88
C ILE A 6 -36.90 -11.04 26.55
N ALA A 7 -38.11 -10.90 26.00
CA ALA A 7 -38.33 -10.13 24.76
C ALA A 7 -37.89 -8.65 24.90
N GLY A 8 -38.18 -8.02 26.05
CA GLY A 8 -37.72 -6.65 26.32
C GLY A 8 -36.20 -6.52 26.41
N LEU A 9 -35.52 -7.49 27.04
CA LEU A 9 -34.06 -7.52 27.12
C LEU A 9 -33.41 -7.73 25.75
N VAL A 10 -33.97 -8.62 24.92
CA VAL A 10 -33.50 -8.84 23.55
C VAL A 10 -33.67 -7.57 22.72
N LEU A 11 -34.82 -6.89 22.81
CA LEU A 11 -35.06 -5.64 22.10
C LEU A 11 -34.04 -4.55 22.50
N LEU A 12 -33.80 -4.39 23.81
CA LEU A 12 -32.85 -3.41 24.32
C LEU A 12 -31.42 -3.71 23.85
N TRP A 13 -31.02 -4.98 23.84
CA TRP A 13 -29.74 -5.42 23.27
C TRP A 13 -29.65 -5.12 21.77
N THR A 14 -30.70 -5.39 21.00
CA THR A 14 -30.69 -5.09 19.56
C THR A 14 -30.58 -3.60 19.27
N LEU A 15 -31.26 -2.75 20.05
CA LEU A 15 -31.16 -1.29 19.92
C LEU A 15 -29.77 -0.78 20.30
N LEU A 16 -29.16 -1.35 21.34
CA LEU A 16 -27.82 -0.99 21.77
C LEU A 16 -26.77 -1.37 20.73
N VAL A 17 -26.86 -2.59 20.17
CA VAL A 17 -25.98 -3.04 19.08
C VAL A 17 -26.17 -2.15 17.84
N ALA A 18 -27.41 -1.88 17.44
CA ALA A 18 -27.69 -0.99 16.31
C ALA A 18 -27.15 0.42 16.53
N GLY A 19 -27.28 0.97 17.74
CA GLY A 19 -26.73 2.27 18.13
C GLY A 19 -25.20 2.30 18.07
N CYS A 20 -24.53 1.26 18.56
CA CYS A 20 -23.07 1.13 18.44
C CYS A 20 -22.63 1.05 16.99
N VAL A 21 -23.26 0.20 16.18
CA VAL A 21 -22.95 0.08 14.74
C VAL A 21 -23.12 1.43 14.06
N TRP A 22 -24.22 2.15 14.32
CA TRP A 22 -24.45 3.48 13.74
C TRP A 22 -23.41 4.50 14.16
N PHE A 23 -23.01 4.51 15.44
CA PHE A 23 -21.98 5.42 15.95
C PHE A 23 -20.60 5.15 15.34
N PHE A 24 -20.22 3.88 15.15
CA PHE A 24 -18.93 3.54 14.55
C PHE A 24 -18.89 3.73 13.02
N HIS A 25 -20.04 3.70 12.34
CA HIS A 25 -20.12 3.88 10.89
C HIS A 25 -20.49 5.29 10.44
N THR A 26 -20.87 6.21 11.33
CA THR A 26 -21.17 7.58 10.95
C THR A 26 -19.86 8.39 10.78
N PRO A 27 -19.63 9.01 9.61
CA PRO A 27 -18.46 9.85 9.41
C PRO A 27 -18.50 11.03 10.37
N GLY A 28 -17.35 11.39 10.96
CA GLY A 28 -17.27 12.50 11.89
C GLY A 28 -17.66 13.83 11.22
N LEU A 29 -18.24 14.75 11.99
CA LEU A 29 -18.62 16.10 11.53
C LEU A 29 -17.48 16.82 10.79
N LYS A 30 -16.24 16.63 11.23
CA LYS A 30 -15.05 17.22 10.59
C LYS A 30 -14.81 16.65 9.18
N ASP A 31 -14.95 15.34 9.01
CA ASP A 31 -14.77 14.70 7.69
C ASP A 31 -15.88 15.09 6.73
N TYR A 32 -17.12 15.23 7.22
CA TYR A 32 -18.23 15.75 6.44
C TYR A 32 -17.96 17.17 5.92
N HIS A 33 -17.50 18.08 6.77
CA HIS A 33 -17.14 19.44 6.35
C HIS A 33 -15.98 19.47 5.36
N ASN A 34 -14.97 18.61 5.55
CA ASN A 34 -13.84 18.51 4.62
C ASN A 34 -14.28 17.99 3.24
N TYR A 35 -15.22 17.04 3.22
CA TYR A 35 -15.85 16.55 1.99
C TYR A 35 -16.67 17.65 1.28
N GLN A 36 -17.49 18.41 2.00
CA GLN A 36 -18.23 19.52 1.41
C GLN A 36 -17.31 20.56 0.77
N ARG A 37 -16.22 20.92 1.47
CA ARG A 37 -15.19 21.83 0.94
C ARG A 37 -14.56 21.30 -0.36
N LEU A 38 -14.30 19.99 -0.46
CA LEU A 38 -13.79 19.34 -1.68
C LEU A 38 -14.78 19.45 -2.84
N MET A 39 -16.06 19.22 -2.58
CA MET A 39 -17.11 19.32 -3.60
C MET A 39 -17.26 20.76 -4.10
N GLU A 40 -17.29 21.74 -3.20
CA GLU A 40 -17.33 23.16 -3.55
C GLU A 40 -16.13 23.58 -4.41
N TYR A 41 -14.94 23.06 -4.09
CA TYR A 41 -13.74 23.30 -4.87
C TYR A 41 -13.84 22.69 -6.29
N SER A 42 -14.26 21.43 -6.39
CA SER A 42 -14.45 20.74 -7.67
C SER A 42 -15.42 21.49 -8.59
N ASP A 43 -16.55 21.94 -8.04
CA ASP A 43 -17.56 22.68 -8.79
C ASP A 43 -17.06 24.03 -9.30
N ARG A 44 -16.23 24.74 -8.52
CA ARG A 44 -15.61 26.00 -8.93
C ARG A 44 -14.56 25.79 -10.02
N SER A 45 -13.69 24.80 -9.85
CA SER A 45 -12.64 24.47 -10.82
C SER A 45 -13.19 24.14 -12.20
N THR A 46 -14.41 23.59 -12.28
CA THR A 46 -15.03 23.19 -13.56
C THR A 46 -15.71 24.38 -14.27
N LYS A 47 -16.11 25.43 -13.53
CA LYS A 47 -16.97 26.50 -14.05
C LYS A 47 -16.24 27.79 -14.42
N ARG A 48 -15.04 28.08 -13.89
CA ARG A 48 -14.17 29.20 -14.30
C ARG A 48 -12.75 28.98 -13.79
N PRO A 49 -11.71 29.00 -14.64
CA PRO A 49 -10.34 29.17 -14.17
C PRO A 49 -10.16 30.65 -13.83
N ASP A 50 -10.70 31.09 -12.68
CA ASP A 50 -10.41 32.43 -12.20
C ASP A 50 -8.91 32.53 -11.91
N LYS A 51 -8.31 33.63 -12.38
CA LYS A 51 -6.86 33.93 -12.35
C LYS A 51 -6.28 34.07 -10.93
N GLU A 52 -7.12 33.92 -9.90
CA GLU A 52 -6.79 33.99 -8.47
C GLU A 52 -7.54 32.88 -7.71
N SER A 53 -7.10 31.62 -7.85
CA SER A 53 -7.61 30.57 -6.97
C SER A 53 -7.13 30.85 -5.55
N LYS A 54 -8.05 31.19 -4.64
CA LYS A 54 -7.73 31.31 -3.22
C LYS A 54 -7.08 30.01 -2.72
N PRO A 55 -6.03 30.07 -1.88
CA PRO A 55 -5.42 28.89 -1.31
C PRO A 55 -6.48 28.00 -0.65
N PHE A 56 -6.49 26.73 -1.02
CA PHE A 56 -7.44 25.76 -0.51
C PHE A 56 -6.68 24.58 0.09
N ALA A 57 -7.04 24.19 1.31
CA ALA A 57 -6.46 23.02 1.95
C ALA A 57 -7.55 22.24 2.68
N THR A 58 -7.49 20.92 2.54
CA THR A 58 -8.40 19.97 3.17
C THR A 58 -7.64 18.71 3.54
N GLN A 59 -8.17 17.98 4.50
CA GLN A 59 -7.56 16.76 5.01
C GLN A 59 -8.62 15.71 5.32
N GLN A 60 -8.26 14.44 5.18
CA GLN A 60 -9.13 13.32 5.52
C GLN A 60 -8.32 12.31 6.34
N GLN A 61 -8.86 11.94 7.50
CA GLN A 61 -8.31 10.87 8.33
C GLN A 61 -8.84 9.51 7.85
N ARG A 62 -7.97 8.50 7.84
CA ARG A 62 -8.29 7.15 7.35
C ARG A 62 -7.64 6.12 8.25
N TYR A 63 -8.29 4.98 8.40
CA TYR A 63 -7.82 3.88 9.25
C TYR A 63 -7.78 2.58 8.43
N HIS A 64 -6.85 1.68 8.79
CA HIS A 64 -6.63 0.39 8.16
C HIS A 64 -6.51 0.47 6.63
N VAL A 65 -5.71 1.42 6.15
CA VAL A 65 -5.60 1.70 4.71
C VAL A 65 -4.82 0.60 4.03
N THR A 66 -5.41 0.02 2.99
CA THR A 66 -4.73 -0.90 2.07
C THR A 66 -4.79 -0.34 0.65
N LYS A 67 -3.63 -0.20 0.01
CA LYS A 67 -3.52 0.09 -1.42
C LYS A 67 -2.86 -1.07 -2.13
N GLN A 68 -3.39 -1.42 -3.29
CA GLN A 68 -2.81 -2.43 -4.17
C GLN A 68 -2.57 -1.79 -5.53
N VAL A 69 -1.34 -1.93 -6.04
CA VAL A 69 -0.95 -1.41 -7.34
C VAL A 69 -0.53 -2.59 -8.19
N PHE A 70 -1.18 -2.75 -9.34
CA PHE A 70 -0.82 -3.75 -10.35
C PHE A 70 -0.14 -3.05 -11.50
N PHE A 71 0.93 -3.64 -12.02
CA PHE A 71 1.67 -3.05 -13.11
C PHE A 71 2.37 -4.12 -13.95
N VAL A 72 2.72 -3.77 -15.19
CA VAL A 72 3.41 -4.67 -16.11
C VAL A 72 4.89 -4.28 -16.22
N LYS A 73 5.80 -5.22 -15.98
CA LYS A 73 7.24 -5.09 -16.17
C LYS A 73 7.74 -6.33 -16.92
N ASP A 74 8.50 -6.16 -17.99
CA ASP A 74 9.08 -7.28 -18.76
C ASP A 74 8.01 -8.32 -19.19
N ASN A 75 6.83 -7.86 -19.64
CA ASN A 75 5.64 -8.68 -19.94
C ASN A 75 5.03 -9.46 -18.76
N GLU A 76 5.47 -9.22 -17.52
CA GLU A 76 4.90 -9.83 -16.32
C GLU A 76 4.04 -8.83 -15.56
N ARG A 77 2.86 -9.27 -15.09
CA ARG A 77 2.05 -8.49 -14.16
C ARG A 77 2.56 -8.69 -12.74
N LEU A 78 3.12 -7.64 -12.16
CA LEU A 78 3.59 -7.61 -10.78
C LEU A 78 2.60 -6.84 -9.91
N GLN A 79 2.64 -7.12 -8.61
CA GLN A 79 1.76 -6.52 -7.63
C GLN A 79 2.57 -5.93 -6.47
N TRP A 80 2.20 -4.72 -6.06
CA TRP A 80 2.62 -4.13 -4.79
C TRP A 80 1.43 -3.93 -3.86
N ARG A 81 1.66 -4.03 -2.56
CA ARG A 81 0.65 -3.86 -1.52
C ARG A 81 1.21 -2.97 -0.41
N LEU A 82 0.59 -1.82 -0.22
CA LEU A 82 0.84 -0.90 0.88
C LEU A 82 -0.26 -1.07 1.91
N LYS A 83 0.08 -1.34 3.17
CA LYS A 83 -0.84 -1.35 4.30
C LYS A 83 -0.37 -0.36 5.35
N SER A 84 -1.30 0.27 6.05
CA SER A 84 -1.00 1.22 7.12
C SER A 84 -2.15 1.22 8.11
N GLU A 85 -1.82 1.39 9.39
CA GLU A 85 -2.81 1.42 10.46
C GLU A 85 -3.66 2.70 10.40
N SER A 86 -3.03 3.84 10.10
CA SER A 86 -3.75 5.09 9.89
C SER A 86 -3.02 5.98 8.88
N SER A 87 -3.79 6.78 8.14
CA SER A 87 -3.24 7.78 7.24
C SER A 87 -4.02 9.09 7.29
N GLU A 88 -3.34 10.17 6.91
CA GLU A 88 -3.96 11.46 6.64
C GLU A 88 -3.72 11.82 5.17
N LEU A 89 -4.81 11.88 4.40
CA LEU A 89 -4.78 12.39 3.03
C LEU A 89 -4.93 13.91 3.08
N ARG A 90 -3.97 14.65 2.54
CA ARG A 90 -3.97 16.11 2.46
C ARG A 90 -4.05 16.52 1.01
N PHE A 91 -5.00 17.39 0.71
CA PHE A 91 -5.10 18.06 -0.58
C PHE A 91 -4.92 19.56 -0.35
N GLY A 92 -3.97 20.14 -1.07
CA GLY A 92 -3.64 21.55 -1.00
C GLY A 92 -3.53 22.16 -2.40
N GLN A 93 -4.02 23.38 -2.56
CA GLN A 93 -3.77 24.22 -3.72
C GLN A 93 -3.17 25.54 -3.25
N GLN A 94 -2.03 25.90 -3.84
CA GLN A 94 -1.38 27.20 -3.66
C GLN A 94 -1.10 27.78 -5.04
N GLU A 95 -1.61 28.99 -5.32
CA GLU A 95 -1.43 29.78 -6.55
C GLU A 95 -1.57 29.01 -7.87
N ASN A 96 -0.56 28.21 -8.26
CA ASN A 96 -0.52 27.40 -9.49
C ASN A 96 -0.17 25.91 -9.27
N ALA A 97 -0.06 25.46 -8.02
CA ALA A 97 0.31 24.09 -7.68
C ALA A 97 -0.81 23.40 -6.90
N VAL A 98 -1.22 22.24 -7.41
CA VAL A 98 -2.07 21.28 -6.69
C VAL A 98 -1.18 20.18 -6.14
N GLU A 99 -1.30 19.90 -4.86
CA GLU A 99 -0.59 18.84 -4.17
C GLU A 99 -1.58 17.89 -3.49
N LEU A 100 -1.44 16.60 -3.77
CA LEU A 100 -2.16 15.52 -3.10
C LEU A 100 -1.12 14.57 -2.49
N VAL A 101 -1.10 14.51 -1.17
CA VAL A 101 -0.12 13.76 -0.38
C VAL A 101 -0.84 12.94 0.68
N GLU A 102 -0.39 11.72 0.91
CA GLU A 102 -0.91 10.90 2.01
C GLU A 102 0.21 10.53 2.97
N HIS A 103 0.04 10.91 4.23
CA HIS A 103 0.94 10.58 5.32
C HIS A 103 0.46 9.32 6.02
N PHE A 104 1.25 8.26 6.00
CA PHE A 104 0.95 6.97 6.62
C PHE A 104 1.67 6.81 7.95
N LYS A 105 1.04 6.07 8.87
CA LYS A 105 1.64 5.60 10.12
C LYS A 105 1.63 4.08 10.19
N ASP A 106 2.67 3.51 10.79
CA ASP A 106 2.88 2.06 10.91
C ASP A 106 2.66 1.36 9.55
N VAL A 107 3.52 1.74 8.60
CA VAL A 107 3.40 1.33 7.21
C VAL A 107 4.14 0.03 6.96
N SER A 108 3.51 -0.85 6.20
CA SER A 108 4.15 -2.01 5.59
C SER A 108 3.92 -1.96 4.08
N CYS A 109 4.98 -2.15 3.30
CA CYS A 109 4.91 -2.24 1.86
C CYS A 109 5.56 -3.54 1.42
N SER A 110 4.84 -4.32 0.63
CA SER A 110 5.36 -5.52 -0.02
C SER A 110 5.34 -5.31 -1.52
N CYS A 111 6.47 -5.58 -2.16
CA CYS A 111 6.71 -5.33 -3.56
C CYS A 111 7.15 -6.62 -4.24
N GLN A 112 6.37 -7.12 -5.19
CA GLN A 112 6.85 -8.16 -6.09
C GLN A 112 7.84 -7.57 -7.09
N GLU A 113 9.07 -8.04 -7.03
CA GLU A 113 10.18 -7.51 -7.82
C GLU A 113 10.31 -8.19 -9.17
N LYS A 114 10.12 -9.51 -9.16
CA LYS A 114 10.32 -10.40 -10.30
C LYS A 114 9.62 -11.75 -10.06
N LEU A 115 9.14 -12.38 -11.12
CA LEU A 115 8.84 -13.81 -11.15
C LEU A 115 10.03 -14.57 -11.75
N VAL A 116 10.42 -15.66 -11.11
CA VAL A 116 11.51 -16.52 -11.57
C VAL A 116 11.00 -17.95 -11.75
N PHE A 117 11.52 -18.62 -12.75
CA PHE A 117 11.20 -19.99 -13.09
C PHE A 117 12.41 -20.85 -12.72
N CYS A 118 12.22 -21.92 -11.94
CA CYS A 118 13.28 -22.83 -11.52
C CYS A 118 13.10 -24.22 -12.12
N SER A 119 14.15 -24.80 -12.69
CA SER A 119 14.13 -26.22 -13.07
C SER A 119 14.07 -27.13 -11.84
N ASP A 120 13.83 -28.43 -12.04
CA ASP A 120 13.77 -29.44 -10.99
C ASP A 120 15.03 -29.47 -10.10
N ASN A 121 16.18 -29.04 -10.63
CA ASN A 121 17.45 -28.94 -9.92
C ASN A 121 17.63 -27.62 -9.15
N GLY A 122 16.59 -26.79 -9.07
CA GLY A 122 16.58 -25.51 -8.34
C GLY A 122 17.32 -24.35 -9.04
N LYS A 123 17.88 -24.56 -10.23
CA LYS A 123 18.52 -23.49 -11.02
C LYS A 123 17.47 -22.58 -11.65
N ILE A 124 17.69 -21.27 -11.56
CA ILE A 124 16.89 -20.26 -12.25
C ILE A 124 17.14 -20.41 -13.76
N ILE A 125 16.07 -20.55 -14.53
CA ILE A 125 16.12 -20.68 -15.99
C ILE A 125 15.66 -19.38 -16.67
N SER A 126 16.17 -19.14 -17.89
CA SER A 126 15.78 -17.98 -18.70
C SER A 126 14.42 -18.18 -19.38
N ASP A 127 13.81 -17.11 -19.87
CA ASP A 127 12.51 -17.18 -20.58
C ASP A 127 12.55 -18.01 -21.86
N GLN A 128 13.70 -18.04 -22.54
CA GLN A 128 13.91 -18.94 -23.69
C GLN A 128 13.96 -20.41 -23.26
N GLN A 129 14.58 -20.71 -22.13
CA GLN A 129 14.61 -22.06 -21.57
C GLN A 129 13.24 -22.50 -21.05
N LYS A 130 12.44 -21.57 -20.51
CA LYS A 130 11.05 -21.80 -20.11
C LYS A 130 10.18 -22.28 -21.29
N LEU A 131 10.35 -21.71 -22.48
CA LEU A 131 9.65 -22.15 -23.69
C LEU A 131 10.04 -23.57 -24.11
N LEU A 132 11.30 -23.97 -23.88
CA LEU A 132 11.84 -25.28 -24.26
C LEU A 132 11.51 -26.39 -23.24
N MET A 133 11.37 -26.06 -21.95
CA MET A 133 11.18 -27.05 -20.87
C MET A 133 9.71 -27.35 -20.50
N GLY A 134 8.74 -26.69 -21.13
CA GLY A 134 7.32 -26.93 -20.87
C GLY A 134 6.91 -26.67 -19.40
N GLN A 135 5.83 -27.32 -18.93
CA GLN A 135 5.22 -27.12 -17.60
C GLN A 135 6.05 -27.60 -16.40
N SER A 136 7.24 -28.19 -16.58
CA SER A 136 8.02 -28.81 -15.49
C SER A 136 8.74 -27.82 -14.56
N CYS A 137 8.34 -26.54 -14.57
CA CYS A 137 9.07 -25.47 -13.91
C CYS A 137 8.18 -24.79 -12.87
N ALA A 138 8.46 -25.00 -11.59
CA ALA A 138 7.71 -24.38 -10.51
C ALA A 138 8.05 -22.88 -10.45
N PRO A 139 7.05 -21.97 -10.56
CA PRO A 139 7.31 -20.54 -10.44
C PRO A 139 7.71 -20.20 -9.01
N LYS A 140 8.56 -19.20 -8.87
CA LYS A 140 8.88 -18.53 -7.61
C LYS A 140 8.78 -17.02 -7.82
N GLN A 141 8.69 -16.29 -6.72
CA GLN A 141 8.59 -14.83 -6.73
C GLN A 141 9.60 -14.24 -5.74
N LEU A 142 10.29 -13.20 -6.18
CA LEU A 142 11.11 -12.38 -5.31
C LEU A 142 10.26 -11.24 -4.79
N LEU A 143 10.06 -11.20 -3.48
CA LEU A 143 9.35 -10.14 -2.77
C LEU A 143 10.32 -9.30 -1.96
N ARG A 144 10.14 -7.99 -2.00
CA ARG A 144 10.75 -7.04 -1.07
C ARG A 144 9.69 -6.50 -0.12
N CYS A 145 9.92 -6.63 1.17
CA CYS A 145 9.09 -6.09 2.22
C CYS A 145 9.81 -4.94 2.91
N LEU A 146 9.04 -3.93 3.27
CA LEU A 146 9.49 -2.67 3.87
C LEU A 146 8.56 -2.34 5.02
N ASN A 147 9.10 -2.06 6.19
CA ASN A 147 8.33 -1.60 7.33
C ASN A 147 8.92 -0.29 7.85
N ALA A 148 8.08 0.71 8.08
CA ALA A 148 8.49 2.00 8.62
C ALA A 148 7.42 2.56 9.55
N LYS A 149 7.81 3.43 10.47
CA LYS A 149 6.85 4.09 11.37
C LYS A 149 6.03 5.16 10.66
N GLN A 150 6.62 5.81 9.67
CA GLN A 150 5.98 6.84 8.88
C GLN A 150 6.40 6.72 7.42
N ALA A 151 5.50 7.08 6.52
CA ALA A 151 5.81 7.25 5.10
C ALA A 151 4.91 8.31 4.49
N VAL A 152 5.36 8.89 3.39
CA VAL A 152 4.65 9.91 2.64
C VAL A 152 4.51 9.45 1.20
N TYR A 153 3.28 9.35 0.72
CA TYR A 153 3.00 9.06 -0.69
C TYR A 153 2.58 10.33 -1.42
N HIS A 154 3.34 10.71 -2.44
CA HIS A 154 3.04 11.82 -3.31
C HIS A 154 2.31 11.30 -4.54
N TYR A 155 1.03 11.66 -4.71
CA TYR A 155 0.22 11.14 -5.81
C TYR A 155 0.66 11.66 -7.17
N LYS A 156 1.13 12.92 -7.24
CA LYS A 156 1.57 13.54 -8.49
C LYS A 156 2.78 12.85 -9.10
N THR A 157 3.74 12.44 -8.27
CA THR A 157 4.97 11.75 -8.71
C THR A 157 4.88 10.24 -8.58
N GLU A 158 3.80 9.73 -7.97
CA GLU A 158 3.62 8.33 -7.64
C GLU A 158 4.82 7.78 -6.84
N GLN A 159 5.23 8.49 -5.79
CA GLN A 159 6.39 8.12 -4.99
C GLN A 159 6.05 7.94 -3.51
N LEU A 160 6.51 6.84 -2.93
CA LEU A 160 6.51 6.60 -1.49
C LEU A 160 7.91 6.88 -0.94
N VAL A 161 7.97 7.78 0.03
CA VAL A 161 9.18 8.11 0.78
C VAL A 161 8.98 7.69 2.22
N ALA A 162 9.99 7.04 2.79
CA ALA A 162 9.96 6.63 4.19
C ALA A 162 11.37 6.69 4.78
N ASP A 163 11.44 7.04 6.06
CA ASP A 163 12.68 7.09 6.83
C ASP A 163 12.69 5.95 7.87
N ASP A 164 13.89 5.58 8.34
CA ASP A 164 14.13 4.51 9.33
C ASP A 164 13.44 3.18 8.99
N VAL A 165 13.73 2.69 7.78
CA VAL A 165 13.02 1.55 7.19
C VAL A 165 13.71 0.24 7.50
N GLN A 166 12.94 -0.74 7.95
CA GLN A 166 13.35 -2.14 7.99
C GLN A 166 13.02 -2.82 6.67
N LEU A 167 13.97 -3.58 6.14
CA LEU A 167 13.86 -4.28 4.86
C LEU A 167 13.99 -5.77 5.06
N ALA A 168 13.23 -6.52 4.27
CA ALA A 168 13.45 -7.95 4.09
C ALA A 168 13.19 -8.31 2.62
N ARG A 169 13.92 -9.28 2.09
CA ARG A 169 13.57 -9.94 0.83
C ARG A 169 13.27 -11.40 1.07
N TYR A 170 12.33 -11.94 0.31
CA TYR A 170 11.88 -13.32 0.38
C TYR A 170 11.84 -13.91 -1.02
N MET A 171 12.30 -15.16 -1.13
CA MET A 171 12.10 -15.98 -2.32
C MET A 171 10.98 -16.97 -2.01
N LEU A 172 9.78 -16.75 -2.54
CA LEU A 172 8.60 -17.54 -2.23
C LEU A 172 8.22 -18.45 -3.40
N PRO A 173 7.66 -19.65 -3.14
CA PRO A 173 7.09 -20.48 -4.20
C PRO A 173 5.80 -19.87 -4.76
N GLY A 174 5.48 -20.20 -6.00
CA GLY A 174 4.28 -19.75 -6.69
C GLY A 174 4.40 -18.35 -7.30
N HIS A 175 3.38 -17.98 -8.05
CA HIS A 175 3.18 -16.63 -8.60
C HIS A 175 2.01 -15.87 -7.94
N GLN A 176 1.28 -16.53 -7.04
CA GLN A 176 0.13 -15.95 -6.36
C GLN A 176 0.58 -15.08 -5.18
N TRP A 177 -0.16 -14.02 -4.91
CA TRP A 177 0.11 -13.16 -3.76
C TRP A 177 -0.15 -13.91 -2.44
N ILE A 178 0.76 -13.77 -1.48
CA ILE A 178 0.67 -14.41 -0.16
C ILE A 178 0.58 -13.33 0.92
N ASP A 179 -0.40 -13.42 1.83
CA ASP A 179 -0.54 -12.47 2.94
C ASP A 179 0.34 -12.81 4.14
N LYS A 180 0.73 -14.07 4.32
CA LYS A 180 1.57 -14.56 5.42
C LYS A 180 3.06 -14.62 5.03
N ILE A 181 3.63 -13.53 4.51
CA ILE A 181 5.03 -13.50 4.07
C ILE A 181 6.00 -13.79 5.23
N HIS A 182 5.66 -13.33 6.43
CA HIS A 182 6.48 -13.49 7.64
C HIS A 182 6.63 -14.94 8.13
N SER A 183 5.88 -15.90 7.59
CA SER A 183 6.09 -17.32 7.90
C SER A 183 7.27 -17.93 7.14
N PHE A 184 7.86 -17.19 6.20
CA PHE A 184 9.02 -17.63 5.41
C PHE A 184 10.31 -17.01 5.95
N SER A 185 11.43 -17.69 5.70
CA SER A 185 12.74 -17.14 6.04
C SER A 185 13.19 -16.13 4.98
N PRO A 186 13.63 -14.91 5.37
CA PRO A 186 14.10 -13.91 4.43
C PRO A 186 15.47 -14.31 3.85
N VAL A 187 15.66 -14.12 2.55
CA VAL A 187 16.98 -14.30 1.90
C VAL A 187 17.91 -13.10 2.15
N MET A 188 17.32 -11.95 2.51
CA MET A 188 18.04 -10.74 2.90
C MET A 188 17.23 -9.98 3.95
N THR A 189 17.91 -9.41 4.94
CA THR A 189 17.35 -8.47 5.90
C THR A 189 18.21 -7.23 5.96
N GLY A 190 17.63 -6.06 6.22
CA GLY A 190 18.41 -4.85 6.32
C GLY A 190 17.68 -3.69 6.97
N LYS A 191 18.40 -2.58 7.12
CA LYS A 191 17.88 -1.29 7.55
C LYS A 191 18.37 -0.22 6.59
N ALA A 192 17.55 0.77 6.30
CA ALA A 192 17.93 1.95 5.53
C ALA A 192 17.48 3.21 6.28
N LYS A 193 18.29 4.26 6.23
CA LYS A 193 17.92 5.57 6.81
C LYS A 193 16.75 6.19 6.08
N ARG A 194 16.73 6.02 4.75
CA ARG A 194 15.68 6.54 3.88
C ARG A 194 15.51 5.63 2.68
N ILE A 195 14.27 5.45 2.26
CA ILE A 195 13.94 4.85 0.97
C ILE A 195 13.12 5.82 0.14
N GLN A 196 13.19 5.61 -1.17
CA GLN A 196 12.27 6.19 -2.14
C GLN A 196 11.86 5.08 -3.11
N LEU A 197 10.57 4.81 -3.15
CA LEU A 197 9.93 3.91 -4.09
C LEU A 197 9.16 4.74 -5.10
N SER A 198 9.44 4.54 -6.39
CA SER A 198 8.66 5.12 -7.47
C SER A 198 7.77 4.05 -8.11
N PHE A 199 6.49 4.39 -8.23
CA PHE A 199 5.43 3.53 -8.75
C PHE A 199 5.08 3.90 -10.21
N SER A 200 5.64 5.02 -10.70
CA SER A 200 5.45 5.52 -12.06
C SER A 200 5.75 4.44 -13.10
N GLN A 201 4.89 4.33 -14.11
CA GLN A 201 5.07 3.37 -15.20
C GLN A 201 6.42 3.55 -15.92
N ASN A 202 6.93 4.79 -15.98
CA ASN A 202 8.14 5.14 -16.73
C ASN A 202 9.42 5.10 -15.89
N ASP A 203 9.33 5.14 -14.56
CA ASP A 203 10.49 5.11 -13.65
C ASP A 203 10.13 4.30 -12.41
N ARG A 204 10.15 2.96 -12.54
CA ARG A 204 10.00 2.06 -11.39
C ARG A 204 11.35 1.81 -10.76
N SER A 205 11.67 2.63 -9.78
CA SER A 205 12.93 2.56 -9.07
C SER A 205 12.73 2.40 -7.57
N PHE A 206 13.65 1.66 -6.98
CA PHE A 206 13.88 1.66 -5.55
C PHE A 206 15.23 2.29 -5.30
N LYS A 207 15.26 3.30 -4.43
CA LYS A 207 16.49 3.92 -3.94
C LYS A 207 16.50 3.78 -2.43
N ALA A 208 17.64 3.37 -1.86
CA ALA A 208 17.85 3.33 -0.41
C ALA A 208 19.14 4.04 -0.06
N GLN A 209 19.06 4.90 0.96
CA GLN A 209 20.20 5.62 1.51
C GLN A 209 20.60 5.02 2.85
N GLY A 210 21.90 4.81 3.04
CA GLY A 210 22.44 4.22 4.26
C GLY A 210 21.97 2.78 4.49
N LEU A 211 21.82 2.01 3.40
CA LEU A 211 21.41 0.61 3.49
C LEU A 211 22.50 -0.23 4.16
N GLN A 212 22.14 -0.90 5.24
CA GLN A 212 22.92 -1.95 5.88
C GLN A 212 22.14 -3.26 5.73
N ALA A 213 22.72 -4.23 5.02
CA ALA A 213 22.04 -5.46 4.65
C ALA A 213 22.88 -6.68 5.01
N ALA A 214 22.21 -7.73 5.49
CA ALA A 214 22.76 -9.06 5.67
C ALA A 214 22.05 -10.02 4.71
N PHE A 215 22.83 -10.83 4.00
CA PHE A 215 22.35 -11.81 3.04
C PHE A 215 22.53 -13.20 3.64
N GLN A 216 21.44 -13.95 3.73
CA GLN A 216 21.45 -15.34 4.21
C GLN A 216 21.77 -16.29 3.05
N ASP A 217 21.34 -15.94 1.83
CA ASP A 217 21.61 -16.69 0.62
C ASP A 217 21.82 -15.72 -0.56
N TRP A 218 23.09 -15.50 -0.91
CA TRP A 218 23.49 -14.62 -2.01
C TRP A 218 22.91 -15.06 -3.36
N SER A 219 22.78 -16.37 -3.58
CA SER A 219 22.31 -16.93 -4.85
C SER A 219 20.82 -16.75 -5.09
N LYS A 220 20.04 -16.52 -4.02
CA LYS A 220 18.59 -16.28 -4.08
C LYS A 220 18.21 -14.82 -3.91
N ALA A 221 19.16 -13.96 -3.55
CA ALA A 221 18.90 -12.54 -3.27
C ALA A 221 18.94 -11.65 -4.52
N PHE A 222 19.49 -12.15 -5.63
CA PHE A 222 19.69 -11.48 -6.91
C PHE A 222 19.33 -12.41 -8.06
#